data_AF-A0A6J6YSL8-F1
#
_entry.id   AF-A0A6J6YSL8-F1
#
_cell.length_a   1.000
_cell.length_b   1.000
_cell.length_c   1.000
_cell.angle_alpha   90.00
_cell.angle_beta   90.00
_cell.angle_gamma   90.00
#
_symmetry.space_group_name_H-M   'P 1'
#
loop_
_entity.id
_entity.type
_entity.pdbx_description
1 polymer ?
#
loop_
_entity_poly.entity_id
_entity_poly.type
_entity_poly.pdbx_seq_one_letter_code
_entity_poly.pdbx_strand_id
1 'polypeptide(L)'
;MSTAARLLGQGSNTRQVALYFAGGTQMHDFRTLQEHAAPRTTSDLLFKGAVQDTAKSVYTGLIKIHNNAKGSVAYQTNRNLTLSHGAWAESVPNLEIETNDVKCSHASTVGPIDEDQLFYLESRGVNPDVAQRLVVLGFFDEVLAQLPVGNLAASLRQQVANKLSIGVGA
;
A
#
# COMPACT_ATOMS: atom_id res chain seq x y z
N MET A 1 -11.19 3.65 7.70
CA MET A 1 -10.52 2.72 8.63
C MET A 1 -9.31 3.41 9.21
N SER A 2 -9.03 3.24 10.51
CA SER A 2 -7.81 3.73 11.15
C SER A 2 -7.04 2.62 11.82
N THR A 3 -5.70 2.72 11.83
CA THR A 3 -4.81 1.82 12.56
C THR A 3 -3.68 2.62 13.18
N ALA A 4 -3.33 2.29 14.43
CA ALA A 4 -2.28 2.98 15.17
C ALA A 4 -1.36 1.96 15.84
N ALA A 5 -0.06 2.15 15.67
CA ALA A 5 0.97 1.38 16.36
C ALA A 5 1.80 2.35 17.22
N ARG A 6 1.83 2.09 18.53
CA ARG A 6 2.58 2.88 19.52
C ARG A 6 3.74 2.05 20.08
N LEU A 7 4.96 2.50 19.82
CA LEU A 7 6.19 1.85 20.26
C LEU A 7 6.64 2.49 21.57
N LEU A 8 6.11 1.97 22.68
CA LEU A 8 6.28 2.54 24.03
C LEU A 8 7.54 2.05 24.76
N GLY A 9 8.10 0.90 24.37
CA GLY A 9 9.29 0.32 24.99
C GLY A 9 10.54 0.52 24.12
N GLN A 10 11.71 0.69 24.75
CA GLN A 10 12.98 0.73 24.02
C GLN A 10 13.17 -0.53 23.17
N GLY A 11 13.60 -0.38 21.91
CA GLY A 11 13.82 -1.53 21.02
C GLY A 11 12.55 -2.17 20.46
N SER A 12 11.37 -1.61 20.76
CA SER A 12 10.11 -2.12 20.22
C SER A 12 10.11 -2.00 18.70
N ASN A 13 9.44 -2.94 18.03
CA ASN A 13 9.27 -2.91 16.58
C ASN A 13 7.82 -3.19 16.15
N THR A 14 7.45 -2.72 14.97
CA THR A 14 6.15 -3.00 14.35
C THR A 14 6.28 -3.07 12.83
N ARG A 15 5.43 -3.88 12.21
CA ARG A 15 5.27 -3.94 10.76
C ARG A 15 3.79 -3.88 10.41
N GLN A 16 3.42 -2.94 9.55
CA GLN A 16 2.03 -2.75 9.10
C GLN A 16 1.96 -2.99 7.59
N VAL A 17 1.39 -4.13 7.21
CA VAL A 17 1.28 -4.55 5.82
C VAL A 17 -0.20 -4.62 5.45
N ALA A 18 -0.60 -3.93 4.39
CA ALA A 18 -1.97 -3.99 3.89
C ALA A 18 -2.05 -3.91 2.37
N LEU A 19 -3.09 -4.53 1.83
CA LEU A 19 -3.55 -4.32 0.47
C LEU A 19 -5.04 -3.98 0.45
N TYR A 20 -5.46 -3.24 -0.56
CA TYR A 20 -6.88 -2.99 -0.82
C TYR A 20 -7.19 -2.91 -2.30
N PHE A 21 -8.44 -3.21 -2.64
CA PHE A 21 -8.99 -3.06 -3.97
C PHE A 21 -10.35 -2.37 -3.87
N ALA A 22 -10.51 -1.23 -4.53
CA ALA A 22 -11.77 -0.49 -4.59
C ALA A 22 -12.32 -0.51 -6.03
N GLY A 23 -13.59 -0.87 -6.21
CA GLY A 23 -14.26 -0.90 -7.51
C GLY A 23 -15.65 -0.27 -7.48
N GLY A 24 -16.28 -0.12 -8.64
CA GLY A 24 -17.58 0.53 -8.82
C GLY A 24 -17.57 1.99 -8.34
N THR A 25 -18.32 2.27 -7.30
CA THR A 25 -18.47 3.60 -6.67
C THR A 25 -17.93 3.63 -5.23
N GLN A 26 -17.16 2.60 -4.83
CA GLN A 26 -16.66 2.49 -3.46
C GLN A 26 -15.73 3.65 -3.09
N MET A 27 -15.78 4.06 -1.82
CA MET A 27 -14.83 5.00 -1.23
C MET A 27 -14.11 4.32 -0.06
N HIS A 28 -12.77 4.39 -0.05
CA HIS A 28 -11.94 3.87 1.03
C HIS A 28 -11.06 4.98 1.61
N ASP A 29 -11.24 5.31 2.88
CA ASP A 29 -10.36 6.21 3.64
C ASP A 29 -9.54 5.37 4.63
N PHE A 30 -8.21 5.47 4.54
CA PHE A 30 -7.25 4.82 5.43
C PHE A 30 -6.44 5.86 6.20
N ARG A 31 -6.39 5.70 7.53
CA ARG A 31 -5.57 6.54 8.41
C ARG A 31 -4.59 5.69 9.21
N THR A 32 -3.31 6.01 9.15
CA THR A 32 -2.28 5.23 9.85
C THR A 32 -1.45 6.12 10.78
N LEU A 33 -1.05 5.56 11.91
CA LEU A 33 -0.14 6.19 12.86
C LEU A 33 0.98 5.22 13.26
N GLN A 34 2.23 5.63 13.03
CA GLN A 34 3.44 5.01 13.55
C GLN A 34 4.03 5.95 14.61
N GLU A 35 3.76 5.70 15.89
CA GLU A 35 4.20 6.55 17.00
C GLU A 35 5.39 5.95 17.75
N HIS A 36 6.54 6.61 17.67
CA HIS A 36 7.78 6.24 18.34
C HIS A 36 7.96 7.05 19.62
N ALA A 37 7.60 6.47 20.76
CA ALA A 37 7.65 7.14 22.08
C ALA A 37 8.88 6.72 22.94
N ALA A 38 9.69 5.78 22.45
CA ALA A 38 10.87 5.27 23.13
C ALA A 38 12.09 5.17 22.18
N PRO A 39 13.32 5.18 22.73
CA PRO A 39 14.54 5.08 21.93
C PRO A 39 14.66 3.77 21.15
N ARG A 40 15.42 3.82 20.05
CA ARG A 40 15.83 2.65 19.24
C ARG A 40 14.65 1.80 18.77
N THR A 41 13.52 2.44 18.47
CA THR A 41 12.32 1.74 17.99
C THR A 41 12.32 1.64 16.47
N THR A 42 11.64 0.63 15.92
CA THR A 42 11.62 0.39 14.47
C THR A 42 10.19 0.21 13.94
N SER A 43 9.82 0.92 12.89
CA SER A 43 8.53 0.71 12.22
C SER A 43 8.68 0.63 10.70
N ASP A 44 7.89 -0.25 10.09
CA ASP A 44 7.83 -0.41 8.64
C ASP A 44 6.38 -0.57 8.19
N LEU A 45 5.93 0.33 7.32
CA LEU A 45 4.58 0.31 6.75
C LEU A 45 4.66 0.14 5.24
N LEU A 46 3.94 -0.87 4.74
CA LEU A 46 3.69 -1.10 3.32
C LEU A 46 2.19 -1.21 3.06
N PHE A 47 1.64 -0.21 2.37
CA PHE A 47 0.27 -0.22 1.87
C PHE A 47 0.28 -0.24 0.33
N LYS A 48 -0.47 -1.16 -0.27
CA LYS A 48 -0.70 -1.15 -1.71
C LYS A 48 -2.19 -1.14 -2.07
N GLY A 49 -2.58 -0.24 -2.96
CA GLY A 49 -3.96 -0.08 -3.41
C GLY A 49 -4.11 -0.27 -4.91
N ALA A 50 -5.25 -0.79 -5.33
CA ALA A 50 -5.73 -0.63 -6.70
C ALA A 50 -7.16 -0.07 -6.68
N VAL A 51 -7.43 0.89 -7.56
CA VAL A 51 -8.70 1.59 -7.64
C VAL A 51 -9.22 1.52 -9.07
N GLN A 52 -10.45 1.08 -9.26
CA GLN A 52 -11.08 0.85 -10.57
C GLN A 52 -12.41 1.60 -10.70
N ASP A 53 -12.90 1.75 -11.92
CA ASP A 53 -14.19 2.32 -12.30
C ASP A 53 -14.28 3.80 -11.93
N THR A 54 -15.15 4.16 -10.98
CA THR A 54 -15.30 5.50 -10.41
C THR A 54 -14.96 5.53 -8.93
N ALA A 55 -14.35 4.46 -8.43
CA ALA A 55 -14.03 4.31 -7.01
C ALA A 55 -12.95 5.30 -6.59
N LYS A 56 -12.92 5.56 -5.28
CA LYS A 56 -12.02 6.52 -4.67
C LYS A 56 -11.28 5.92 -3.49
N SER A 57 -10.00 6.26 -3.34
CA SER A 57 -9.26 5.96 -2.10
C SER A 57 -8.49 7.17 -1.59
N VAL A 58 -8.48 7.35 -0.28
CA VAL A 58 -7.67 8.34 0.43
C VAL A 58 -6.81 7.59 1.44
N TYR A 59 -5.50 7.84 1.41
CA TYR A 59 -4.56 7.39 2.43
C TYR A 59 -4.00 8.62 3.16
N THR A 60 -4.05 8.62 4.48
CA THR A 60 -3.37 9.60 5.33
C THR A 60 -2.52 8.86 6.35
N GLY A 61 -1.20 9.00 6.24
CA GLY A 61 -0.27 8.38 7.16
C GLY A 61 0.47 9.40 7.99
N LEU A 62 0.76 9.08 9.25
CA LEU A 62 1.60 9.88 10.12
C LEU A 62 2.65 9.00 10.80
N ILE A 63 3.92 9.33 10.58
CA ILE A 63 5.01 8.89 11.46
C ILE A 63 5.25 10.02 12.46
N LYS A 64 5.09 9.72 13.76
CA LYS A 64 5.40 10.64 14.85
C LYS A 64 6.58 10.09 15.66
N ILE A 65 7.64 10.88 15.78
CA ILE A 65 8.82 10.57 16.56
C ILE A 65 8.99 11.62 17.65
N HIS A 66 8.85 11.18 18.91
CA HIS A 66 9.00 12.04 20.08
C HIS A 66 10.47 12.41 20.32
N ASN A 67 10.71 13.55 20.99
CA ASN A 67 12.06 14.08 21.26
C ASN A 67 13.02 13.07 21.93
N ASN A 68 12.48 12.18 22.81
CA ASN A 68 13.23 11.16 23.52
C ASN A 68 13.52 9.89 22.68
N ALA A 69 12.90 9.72 21.51
CA ALA A 69 12.97 8.50 20.70
C ALA A 69 14.22 8.43 19.80
N LYS A 70 15.39 8.70 20.37
CA LYS A 70 16.68 8.67 19.66
C LYS A 70 17.03 7.29 19.12
N GLY A 71 17.68 7.24 17.96
CA GLY A 71 18.04 6.04 17.23
C GLY A 71 16.85 5.30 16.60
N SER A 72 15.69 5.95 16.47
CA SER A 72 14.51 5.33 15.85
C SER A 72 14.66 5.23 14.33
N VAL A 73 14.10 4.16 13.78
CA VAL A 73 14.07 3.90 12.34
C VAL A 73 12.62 3.72 11.90
N ALA A 74 12.17 4.47 10.90
CA ALA A 74 10.79 4.41 10.45
C ALA A 74 10.67 4.52 8.93
N TYR A 75 9.88 3.62 8.34
CA TYR A 75 9.59 3.59 6.91
C TYR A 75 8.08 3.59 6.67
N GLN A 76 7.64 4.38 5.69
CA GLN A 76 6.24 4.41 5.25
C GLN A 76 6.14 4.42 3.73
N THR A 77 5.68 3.31 3.16
CA THR A 77 5.47 3.15 1.72
C THR A 77 3.99 2.96 1.41
N ASN A 78 3.43 3.84 0.58
CA ASN A 78 2.09 3.70 0.05
C ASN A 78 2.12 3.77 -1.49
N ARG A 79 1.68 2.70 -2.17
CA ARG A 79 1.66 2.66 -3.65
C ARG A 79 0.25 2.38 -4.13
N ASN A 80 -0.22 3.12 -5.13
CA ASN A 80 -1.58 3.00 -5.63
C ASN A 80 -1.61 2.94 -7.14
N LEU A 81 -2.36 1.97 -7.68
CA LEU A 81 -2.68 1.87 -9.10
C LEU A 81 -4.08 2.41 -9.38
N THR A 82 -4.22 3.30 -10.35
CA THR A 82 -5.50 3.71 -10.93
C THR A 82 -5.76 2.92 -12.20
N LEU A 83 -6.74 2.03 -12.18
CA LEU A 83 -7.02 1.05 -13.24
C LEU A 83 -8.03 1.54 -14.28
N SER A 84 -8.63 2.70 -14.07
CA SER A 84 -9.65 3.28 -14.95
C SER A 84 -9.56 4.79 -14.94
N HIS A 85 -9.99 5.45 -16.02
CA HIS A 85 -9.94 6.91 -16.13
C HIS A 85 -10.76 7.64 -15.04
N GLY A 86 -11.86 7.05 -14.57
CA GLY A 86 -12.70 7.60 -13.50
C GLY A 86 -12.20 7.29 -12.08
N ALA A 87 -11.20 6.42 -11.93
CA ALA A 87 -10.68 6.00 -10.65
C ALA A 87 -9.78 7.09 -10.06
N TRP A 88 -9.90 7.34 -8.76
CA TRP A 88 -9.14 8.40 -8.11
C TRP A 88 -8.51 7.93 -6.80
N ALA A 89 -7.23 8.22 -6.63
CA ALA A 89 -6.50 7.90 -5.40
C ALA A 89 -5.73 9.12 -4.92
N GLU A 90 -5.80 9.38 -3.62
CA GLU A 90 -5.01 10.40 -2.94
C GLU A 90 -4.21 9.75 -1.83
N SER A 91 -2.95 10.16 -1.68
CA SER A 91 -2.06 9.63 -0.67
C SER A 91 -1.24 10.74 -0.04
N VAL A 92 -1.43 10.93 1.26
CA VAL A 92 -0.88 12.03 2.05
C VAL A 92 -0.02 11.45 3.18
N PRO A 93 1.28 11.18 2.93
CA PRO A 93 2.22 10.78 3.97
C PRO A 93 2.74 11.99 4.75
N ASN A 94 2.66 11.95 6.07
CA ASN A 94 3.12 13.01 6.97
C ASN A 94 4.22 12.51 7.90
N LEU A 95 5.12 13.41 8.28
CA LEU A 95 6.20 13.18 9.24
C LEU A 95 6.18 14.27 10.30
N GLU A 96 6.21 13.88 11.57
CA GLU A 96 6.41 14.76 12.71
C GLU A 96 7.62 14.23 13.49
N ILE A 97 8.77 14.90 13.37
CA ILE A 97 10.04 14.44 13.91
C ILE A 97 10.58 15.50 14.87
N GLU A 98 10.64 15.15 16.16
CA GLU A 98 11.08 16.06 17.21
C GLU A 98 12.54 15.85 17.64
N THR A 99 13.26 14.89 17.03
CA THR A 99 14.66 14.56 17.38
C THR A 99 15.51 14.31 16.14
N ASN A 100 16.77 14.72 16.19
CA ASN A 100 17.67 14.67 15.02
C ASN A 100 18.33 13.30 14.80
N ASP A 101 18.42 12.48 15.84
CA ASP A 101 19.06 11.16 15.78
C ASP A 101 18.05 10.10 15.34
N VAL A 102 17.67 10.10 14.06
CA VAL A 102 16.73 9.14 13.46
C VAL A 102 17.05 8.83 12.00
N LYS A 103 16.48 7.72 11.52
CA LYS A 103 16.37 7.42 10.08
C LYS A 103 14.90 7.28 9.73
N CYS A 104 14.38 8.21 8.96
CA CYS A 104 12.98 8.21 8.58
C CYS A 104 12.84 8.46 7.09
N SER A 105 11.98 7.70 6.41
CA SER A 105 11.56 8.04 5.05
C SER A 105 10.11 7.66 4.80
N HIS A 106 9.50 8.39 3.88
CA HIS A 106 8.26 7.98 3.25
C HIS A 106 8.46 7.83 1.73
N ALA A 107 7.62 7.01 1.12
CA ALA A 107 7.48 6.89 -0.31
C ALA A 107 5.98 6.80 -0.63
N SER A 108 5.51 7.64 -1.53
CA SER A 108 4.12 7.60 -1.99
C SER A 108 4.07 7.70 -3.50
N THR A 109 3.31 6.80 -4.13
CA THR A 109 3.07 6.81 -5.57
C THR A 109 1.60 6.58 -5.86
N VAL A 110 1.06 7.37 -6.79
CA VAL A 110 -0.25 7.19 -7.39
C VAL A 110 -0.09 7.30 -8.89
N GLY A 111 -0.58 6.32 -9.64
CA GLY A 111 -0.54 6.40 -11.09
C GLY A 111 -1.21 5.21 -11.77
N PRO A 112 -1.37 5.27 -13.10
CA PRO A 112 -1.82 4.14 -13.87
C PRO A 112 -0.78 3.02 -13.88
N ILE A 113 -1.14 1.89 -14.50
CA ILE A 113 -0.15 0.86 -14.83
C ILE A 113 0.84 1.44 -15.83
N ASP A 114 2.11 1.06 -15.66
CA ASP A 114 3.20 1.40 -16.57
C ASP A 114 2.93 0.84 -17.98
N GLU A 115 2.79 1.72 -18.96
CA GLU A 115 2.47 1.36 -20.34
C GLU A 115 3.56 0.50 -20.99
N ASP A 116 4.84 0.69 -20.60
CA ASP A 116 5.93 -0.13 -21.13
C ASP A 116 5.83 -1.58 -20.65
N GLN A 117 5.31 -1.81 -19.43
CA GLN A 117 5.07 -3.16 -18.92
C GLN A 117 3.93 -3.85 -19.67
N LEU A 118 2.85 -3.12 -19.95
CA LEU A 118 1.74 -3.62 -20.75
C LEU A 118 2.20 -3.94 -22.17
N PHE A 119 2.85 -2.98 -22.83
CA PHE A 119 3.37 -3.13 -24.18
C PHE A 119 4.33 -4.33 -24.28
N TYR A 120 5.22 -4.51 -23.29
CA TYR A 120 6.13 -5.66 -23.27
C TYR A 120 5.37 -6.99 -23.25
N LEU A 121 4.35 -7.14 -22.39
CA LEU A 121 3.55 -8.36 -22.30
C LEU A 121 2.74 -8.59 -23.59
N GLU A 122 2.11 -7.54 -24.11
CA GLU A 122 1.32 -7.59 -25.34
C GLU A 122 2.18 -7.96 -26.56
N SER A 123 3.42 -7.44 -26.65
CA SER A 123 4.37 -7.79 -27.71
C SER A 123 4.77 -9.28 -27.71
N ARG A 124 4.54 -9.99 -26.60
CA ARG A 124 4.73 -11.44 -26.46
C ARG A 124 3.46 -12.24 -26.76
N GLY A 125 2.41 -11.60 -27.26
CA GLY A 125 1.14 -12.23 -27.62
C GLY A 125 0.17 -12.40 -26.44
N VAL A 126 0.42 -11.74 -25.30
CA VAL A 126 -0.52 -11.74 -24.18
C VAL A 126 -1.66 -10.77 -24.51
N ASN A 127 -2.90 -11.24 -24.36
CA ASN A 127 -4.09 -10.42 -24.60
C ASN A 127 -4.12 -9.23 -23.61
N PRO A 128 -4.49 -7.99 -24.00
CA PRO A 128 -4.39 -6.81 -23.13
C PRO A 128 -5.06 -6.96 -21.76
N ASP A 129 -6.27 -7.53 -21.72
CA ASP A 129 -6.97 -7.81 -20.45
C ASP A 129 -6.20 -8.74 -19.52
N VAL A 130 -5.47 -9.70 -20.09
CA VAL A 130 -4.64 -10.64 -19.35
C VAL A 130 -3.34 -9.95 -18.92
N ALA A 131 -2.73 -9.12 -19.77
CA ALA A 131 -1.53 -8.36 -19.43
C ALA A 131 -1.79 -7.43 -18.24
N GLN A 132 -2.87 -6.66 -18.26
CA GLN A 132 -3.30 -5.81 -17.15
C GLN A 132 -3.46 -6.61 -15.85
N ARG A 133 -4.14 -7.76 -15.91
CA ARG A 133 -4.33 -8.64 -14.74
C ARG A 133 -3.01 -9.15 -14.19
N LEU A 134 -2.08 -9.57 -15.04
CA LEU A 134 -0.77 -10.06 -14.62
C LEU A 134 0.02 -8.98 -13.88
N VAL A 135 0.00 -7.74 -14.38
CA VAL A 135 0.69 -6.62 -13.72
C VAL A 135 0.07 -6.32 -12.36
N VAL A 136 -1.26 -6.24 -12.26
CA VAL A 136 -1.94 -5.96 -10.97
C VAL A 136 -1.74 -7.10 -9.96
N LEU A 137 -1.79 -8.36 -10.42
CA LEU A 137 -1.52 -9.51 -9.55
C LEU A 137 -0.08 -9.48 -9.03
N GLY A 138 0.90 -9.24 -9.90
CA GLY A 138 2.30 -9.08 -9.50
C GLY A 138 2.53 -7.93 -8.53
N PHE A 139 1.82 -6.81 -8.73
CA PHE A 139 1.84 -5.66 -7.82
C PHE A 139 1.39 -6.03 -6.41
N PHE A 140 0.30 -6.79 -6.26
CA PHE A 140 -0.19 -7.25 -4.96
C PHE A 140 0.62 -8.42 -4.37
N ASP A 141 1.28 -9.22 -5.22
CA ASP A 141 2.04 -10.38 -4.76
C ASP A 141 3.18 -10.01 -3.81
N GLU A 142 3.81 -8.84 -4.02
CA GLU A 142 4.82 -8.28 -3.11
C GLU A 142 4.29 -8.13 -1.67
N VAL A 143 3.01 -7.76 -1.51
CA VAL A 143 2.38 -7.59 -0.20
C VAL A 143 1.90 -8.93 0.34
N LEU A 144 1.29 -9.75 -0.50
CA LEU A 144 0.81 -11.08 -0.12
C LEU A 144 1.93 -12.00 0.37
N ALA A 145 3.12 -11.89 -0.22
CA ALA A 145 4.32 -12.62 0.22
C ALA A 145 4.83 -12.16 1.60
N GLN A 146 4.52 -10.94 2.03
CA GLN A 146 4.94 -10.39 3.33
C GLN A 146 3.91 -10.61 4.44
N LEU A 147 2.65 -10.89 4.07
CA LEU A 147 1.59 -11.14 5.04
C LEU A 147 1.79 -12.52 5.71
N PRO A 148 1.65 -12.64 7.04
CA PRO A 148 1.78 -13.91 7.76
C PRO A 148 0.51 -14.76 7.63
N VAL A 149 0.01 -14.92 6.40
CA VAL A 149 -1.32 -15.45 6.12
C VAL A 149 -1.32 -16.93 5.74
N GLY A 150 -0.15 -17.56 5.60
CA GLY A 150 -0.01 -18.99 5.33
C GLY A 150 -0.93 -19.46 4.19
N ASN A 151 -1.83 -20.40 4.49
CA ASN A 151 -2.76 -20.99 3.52
C ASN A 151 -3.79 -19.99 2.94
N LEU A 152 -4.01 -18.83 3.58
CA LEU A 152 -4.93 -17.80 3.09
C LEU A 152 -4.36 -17.02 1.91
N ALA A 153 -3.04 -17.04 1.66
CA ALA A 153 -2.44 -16.30 0.56
C ALA A 153 -3.06 -16.67 -0.80
N ALA A 154 -3.27 -17.96 -1.05
CA ALA A 154 -3.91 -18.43 -2.28
C ALA A 154 -5.36 -17.93 -2.41
N SER A 155 -6.11 -17.96 -1.31
CA SER A 155 -7.48 -17.43 -1.29
C SER A 155 -7.52 -15.92 -1.54
N LEU A 156 -6.59 -15.16 -0.98
CA LEU A 156 -6.50 -13.71 -1.18
C LEU A 156 -6.12 -13.37 -2.63
N ARG A 157 -5.15 -14.09 -3.21
CA ARG A 157 -4.83 -13.98 -4.65
C ARG A 157 -6.07 -14.21 -5.51
N GLN A 158 -6.84 -15.25 -5.21
CA GLN A 158 -8.07 -15.54 -5.94
C GLN A 158 -9.11 -14.43 -5.78
N GLN A 159 -9.27 -13.84 -4.59
CA GLN A 159 -10.19 -12.72 -4.40
C GLN A 159 -9.77 -11.47 -5.19
N VAL A 160 -8.48 -11.16 -5.26
CA VAL A 160 -7.96 -10.07 -6.09
C VAL A 160 -8.22 -10.37 -7.57
N ALA A 161 -7.95 -11.59 -8.04
CA ALA A 161 -8.24 -11.99 -9.41
C ALA A 161 -9.73 -11.87 -9.75
N ASN A 162 -10.61 -12.28 -8.82
CA ASN A 162 -12.06 -12.15 -8.98
C ASN A 162 -12.47 -10.67 -9.08
N LYS A 163 -11.88 -9.78 -8.26
CA LYS A 163 -12.14 -8.33 -8.34
C LYS A 163 -11.76 -7.74 -9.70
N LEU A 164 -10.66 -8.19 -10.29
CA LEU A 164 -10.23 -7.80 -11.64
C LEU A 164 -11.14 -8.37 -12.75
N SER A 165 -11.84 -9.47 -12.48
CA SER A 165 -12.79 -10.06 -13.43
C SER A 165 -14.18 -9.41 -13.41
N ILE A 166 -14.51 -8.66 -12.36
CA ILE A 166 -15.78 -7.92 -12.24
C ILE A 166 -15.83 -6.69 -13.19
N GLY A 167 -14.71 -6.35 -13.84
CA GLY A 167 -14.62 -5.23 -14.80
C GLY A 167 -14.38 -5.60 -16.27
N VAL A 168 -14.44 -6.89 -16.65
CA VAL A 168 -14.52 -7.23 -18.09
C VAL A 168 -15.97 -7.01 -18.50
N GLY A 169 -16.19 -5.97 -19.30
CA GLY A 169 -17.49 -5.41 -19.60
C GLY A 169 -18.53 -6.41 -20.11
N ALA A 170 -19.78 -6.06 -19.82
CA ALA A 170 -20.90 -6.25 -20.73
C ALA A 170 -20.66 -5.50 -22.05
#